data_AF-A0A7X0F0C8-F1
#
_entry.id   AF-A0A7X0F0C8-F1
#
_cell.length_a   1.000
_cell.length_b   1.000
_cell.length_c   1.000
_cell.angle_alpha   90.00
_cell.angle_beta   90.00
_cell.angle_gamma   90.00
#
_symmetry.space_group_name_H-M   'P 1'
#
loop_
_entity.id
_entity.type
_entity.pdbx_description
1 polymer ?
#
loop_
_entity_poly.entity_id
_entity_poly.type
_entity_poly.pdbx_seq_one_letter_code
_entity_poly.pdbx_strand_id
1 'polypeptide(L)'
;MRRTAEQCGLTIAFTADTHLHADYLSGSPQLAHDTGATVLASAAGRREFPHTALLDGDEVDLGGLALRALATPGHTTEHLSYLLLDGEVPLGVFTGGSLIVGAAARTDLVSPDQTVPLARAQHGSLQRLSRLPDEVGVWPTHGAGSFCSAPPSPERISTIGAEKRTNPLLQMDDPETFARRLIEGLGTYPAYFSGLPEINRHGPGIISTDPPLHRVHLDAAIAAGAVVVDVRPVLDFARRHVTGSISIPLRPQFGTWLGWIVPASRPFVVVRNPEQDPAEIVWQSLKIGHENLMGEMVDDWHGASSTIDVIGPDQVGHSQVLDVRQSAEYHDGHLPGARHVELGRLPDAGLDDEPLVVMCGHGERAATAASLLRRTGHRHVAILSGGPDDWSRITSLPLERDR
;
A
#
# COMPACT_ATOMS: atom_id res chain seq x y z
N MET A 1 -14.42 12.46 4.73
CA MET A 1 -14.41 13.73 3.98
C MET A 1 -15.72 14.49 4.14
N ARG A 2 -16.87 14.00 3.65
CA ARG A 2 -18.19 14.70 3.79
C ARG A 2 -18.51 15.14 5.22
N ARG A 3 -18.46 14.22 6.18
CA ARG A 3 -18.66 14.51 7.61
C ARG A 3 -17.75 15.63 8.13
N THR A 4 -16.49 15.65 7.70
CA THR A 4 -15.51 16.70 8.10
C THR A 4 -15.87 18.04 7.47
N ALA A 5 -16.24 18.06 6.18
CA ALA A 5 -16.68 19.28 5.51
C ALA A 5 -17.91 19.88 6.19
N GLU A 6 -18.92 19.06 6.50
CA GLU A 6 -20.12 19.46 7.24
C GLU A 6 -19.78 20.04 8.62
N GLN A 7 -18.90 19.39 9.39
CA GLN A 7 -18.45 19.87 10.69
C GLN A 7 -17.74 21.22 10.62
N CYS A 8 -17.05 21.51 9.51
CA CYS A 8 -16.38 22.78 9.27
C CYS A 8 -17.30 23.82 8.59
N GLY A 9 -18.56 23.50 8.28
CA GLY A 9 -19.46 24.38 7.53
C GLY A 9 -19.00 24.60 6.07
N LEU A 10 -18.25 23.66 5.50
CA LEU A 10 -17.72 23.71 4.15
C LEU A 10 -18.52 22.82 3.20
N THR A 11 -18.55 23.21 1.92
CA THR A 11 -19.10 22.40 0.83
C THR A 11 -17.96 21.86 -0.02
N ILE A 12 -18.02 20.58 -0.38
CA ILE A 12 -17.05 19.97 -1.28
C ILE A 12 -17.43 20.33 -2.72
N ALA A 13 -16.78 21.34 -3.28
CA ALA A 13 -17.00 21.80 -4.66
C ALA A 13 -16.15 21.06 -5.69
N PHE A 14 -14.97 20.57 -5.28
CA PHE A 14 -14.00 19.92 -6.16
C PHE A 14 -13.40 18.67 -5.51
N THR A 15 -12.98 17.74 -6.36
CA THR A 15 -12.08 16.63 -6.03
C THR A 15 -10.99 16.57 -7.09
N ALA A 16 -9.75 16.25 -6.74
CA ALA A 16 -8.63 16.31 -7.66
C ALA A 16 -7.78 15.03 -7.61
N ASP A 17 -7.70 14.32 -8.73
CA ASP A 17 -6.84 13.15 -8.86
C ASP A 17 -5.48 13.58 -9.42
N THR A 18 -4.39 13.21 -8.74
CA THR A 18 -3.02 13.51 -9.20
C THR A 18 -2.62 12.62 -10.38
N HIS A 19 -3.06 11.36 -10.39
CA HIS A 19 -2.77 10.38 -11.43
C HIS A 19 -3.85 9.29 -11.46
N LEU A 20 -3.76 8.36 -12.40
CA LEU A 20 -4.55 7.13 -12.38
C LEU A 20 -3.94 6.20 -11.32
N HIS A 21 -4.57 6.13 -10.16
CA HIS A 21 -4.06 5.36 -9.02
C HIS A 21 -3.98 3.86 -9.34
N ALA A 22 -2.90 3.22 -8.90
CA ALA A 22 -2.67 1.80 -9.09
C ALA A 22 -2.98 0.96 -7.85
N ASP A 23 -3.08 1.56 -6.67
CA ASP A 23 -3.22 0.85 -5.41
C ASP A 23 -4.60 0.95 -4.77
N TYR A 24 -5.46 1.83 -5.29
CA TYR A 24 -6.87 1.92 -4.91
C TYR A 24 -7.75 2.49 -6.03
N LEU A 25 -9.06 2.24 -5.91
CA LEU A 25 -10.11 2.87 -6.70
C LEU A 25 -10.32 4.31 -6.24
N SER A 26 -10.27 5.26 -7.19
CA SER A 26 -10.49 6.68 -6.93
C SER A 26 -11.89 6.89 -6.38
N GLY A 27 -11.98 7.61 -5.26
CA GLY A 27 -13.24 8.04 -4.68
C GLY A 27 -13.84 9.26 -5.39
N SER A 28 -13.15 9.84 -6.37
CA SER A 28 -13.58 11.07 -7.04
C SER A 28 -14.94 10.93 -7.75
N PRO A 29 -15.22 9.86 -8.51
CA PRO A 29 -16.56 9.65 -9.09
C PRO A 29 -17.66 9.47 -8.03
N GLN A 30 -17.39 8.75 -6.94
CA GLN A 30 -18.33 8.62 -5.83
C GLN A 30 -18.64 9.97 -5.18
N LEU A 31 -17.61 10.77 -4.92
CA LEU A 31 -17.78 12.08 -4.28
C LEU A 31 -18.52 13.06 -5.20
N ALA A 32 -18.21 13.05 -6.50
CA ALA A 32 -18.94 13.83 -7.49
C ALA A 32 -20.42 13.42 -7.57
N HIS A 33 -20.72 12.12 -7.53
CA HIS A 33 -22.10 11.62 -7.47
C HIS A 33 -22.82 12.10 -6.20
N ASP A 34 -22.17 11.99 -5.04
CA ASP A 34 -22.76 12.27 -3.74
C ASP A 34 -22.98 13.75 -3.46
N THR A 35 -22.11 14.63 -3.97
CA THR A 35 -22.11 16.07 -3.60
C THR A 35 -22.25 17.02 -4.78
N GLY A 36 -22.20 16.52 -6.02
CA GLY A 36 -22.10 17.36 -7.22
C GLY A 36 -20.73 18.03 -7.40
N ALA A 37 -19.70 17.57 -6.68
CA ALA A 37 -18.34 18.10 -6.83
C ALA A 37 -17.82 17.89 -8.26
N THR A 38 -17.06 18.85 -8.78
CA THR A 38 -16.38 18.71 -10.07
C THR A 38 -15.08 17.94 -9.89
N VAL A 39 -14.88 16.88 -10.66
CA VAL A 39 -13.60 16.16 -10.69
C VAL A 39 -12.60 16.93 -11.52
N LEU A 40 -11.42 17.20 -10.95
CA LEU A 40 -10.26 17.80 -11.59
C LEU A 40 -9.23 16.71 -11.86
N ALA A 41 -8.73 16.61 -13.09
CA ALA A 41 -7.77 15.58 -13.41
C ALA A 41 -6.97 15.90 -14.66
N SER A 42 -5.80 15.27 -14.80
CA SER A 42 -4.97 15.40 -16.00
C SER A 42 -5.72 15.09 -17.30
N ALA A 43 -5.63 16.00 -18.27
CA ALA A 43 -6.14 15.79 -19.62
C ALA A 43 -5.47 14.59 -20.31
N ALA A 44 -4.19 14.34 -20.02
CA ALA A 44 -3.45 13.21 -20.58
C ALA A 44 -3.96 11.85 -20.06
N GLY A 45 -4.64 11.82 -18.91
CA GLY A 45 -5.19 10.61 -18.32
C GLY A 45 -6.47 10.10 -18.99
N ARG A 46 -7.12 10.88 -19.86
CA ARG A 46 -8.28 10.48 -20.69
C ARG A 46 -9.35 9.70 -19.91
N ARG A 47 -9.81 10.26 -18.78
CA ARG A 47 -10.90 9.66 -18.00
C ARG A 47 -12.20 9.68 -18.80
N GLU A 48 -13.01 8.63 -18.66
CA GLU A 48 -14.25 8.43 -19.43
C GLU A 48 -15.51 8.86 -18.67
N PHE A 49 -15.34 9.48 -17.51
CA PHE A 49 -16.41 10.11 -16.73
C PHE A 49 -16.27 11.64 -16.73
N PRO A 50 -17.33 12.40 -16.40
CA PRO A 50 -17.28 13.86 -16.37
C PRO A 50 -16.19 14.40 -15.44
N HIS A 51 -15.28 15.20 -15.99
CA HIS A 51 -14.21 15.88 -15.26
C HIS A 51 -13.74 17.12 -16.03
N THR A 52 -13.10 18.04 -15.33
CA THR A 52 -12.30 19.12 -15.94
C THR A 52 -10.92 18.57 -16.25
N ALA A 53 -10.60 18.51 -17.55
CA ALA A 53 -9.32 18.05 -18.06
C ALA A 53 -8.27 19.18 -17.96
N LEU A 54 -7.28 19.01 -17.07
CA LEU A 54 -6.25 20.00 -16.78
C LEU A 54 -4.94 19.71 -17.53
N LEU A 55 -4.33 20.77 -18.07
CA LEU A 55 -2.99 20.81 -18.65
C LEU A 55 -2.00 21.45 -17.68
N ASP A 56 -0.71 21.42 -18.04
CA ASP A 56 0.33 22.12 -17.27
C ASP A 56 0.06 23.62 -17.21
N GLY A 57 0.02 24.18 -16.00
CA GLY A 57 -0.20 25.60 -15.75
C GLY A 57 -1.66 26.03 -15.66
N ASP A 58 -2.63 25.15 -15.95
CA ASP A 58 -4.05 25.48 -15.77
C ASP A 58 -4.36 25.76 -14.29
N GLU A 59 -5.29 26.70 -14.05
CA GLU A 59 -5.70 27.11 -12.72
C GLU A 59 -7.20 26.95 -12.50
N VAL A 60 -7.56 26.55 -11.28
CA VAL A 60 -8.95 26.46 -10.82
C VAL A 60 -9.12 27.33 -9.59
N ASP A 61 -10.10 28.24 -9.62
CA ASP A 61 -10.49 29.05 -8.46
C ASP A 61 -11.32 28.21 -7.48
N LEU A 62 -10.84 28.13 -6.24
CA LEU A 62 -11.46 27.41 -5.13
C LEU A 62 -12.26 28.34 -4.20
N GLY A 63 -12.62 29.55 -4.66
CA GLY A 63 -13.34 30.54 -3.88
C GLY A 63 -12.41 31.47 -3.10
N GLY A 64 -11.37 31.96 -3.75
CA GLY A 64 -10.37 32.88 -3.17
C GLY A 64 -8.97 32.29 -3.03
N LEU A 65 -8.81 30.99 -3.25
CA LEU A 65 -7.53 30.32 -3.45
C LEU A 65 -7.46 29.77 -4.87
N ALA A 66 -6.28 29.74 -5.47
CA ALA A 66 -6.07 29.12 -6.78
C ALA A 66 -5.37 27.77 -6.64
N LEU A 67 -5.83 26.78 -7.40
CA LEU A 67 -5.18 25.48 -7.55
C LEU A 67 -4.57 25.38 -8.94
N ARG A 68 -3.24 25.48 -9.04
CA ARG A 68 -2.49 25.40 -10.30
C ARG A 68 -2.00 23.98 -10.54
N ALA A 69 -2.31 23.42 -11.71
CA ALA A 69 -1.79 22.14 -12.15
C ALA A 69 -0.32 22.27 -12.60
N LEU A 70 0.52 21.34 -12.16
CA LEU A 70 1.92 21.21 -12.56
C LEU A 70 2.15 19.82 -13.14
N ALA A 71 2.52 19.71 -14.40
CA ALA A 71 2.90 18.44 -15.00
C ALA A 71 4.18 17.91 -14.34
N THR A 72 4.05 16.75 -13.71
CA THR A 72 5.11 16.07 -12.95
C THR A 72 5.17 14.58 -13.30
N PRO A 73 5.38 14.23 -14.60
CA PRO A 73 5.45 12.84 -15.03
C PRO A 73 6.59 12.09 -14.35
N GLY A 74 6.39 10.80 -14.14
CA GLY A 74 7.34 9.94 -13.46
C GLY A 74 6.65 8.71 -12.92
N HIS A 75 6.00 8.82 -11.76
CA HIS A 75 5.17 7.73 -11.25
C HIS A 75 4.18 7.18 -12.31
N THR A 76 3.54 8.10 -13.02
CA THR A 76 2.75 7.81 -14.23
C THR A 76 3.05 8.87 -15.30
N THR A 77 2.62 8.64 -16.55
CA THR A 77 2.88 9.56 -17.67
C THR A 77 2.03 10.82 -17.58
N GLU A 78 0.81 10.71 -17.03
CA GLU A 78 -0.18 11.78 -16.92
C GLU A 78 -0.12 12.55 -15.61
N HIS A 79 0.79 12.19 -14.70
CA HIS A 79 0.84 12.70 -13.33
C HIS A 79 0.87 14.24 -13.26
N LEU A 80 0.00 14.79 -12.41
CA LEU A 80 -0.02 16.20 -12.01
C LEU A 80 0.26 16.33 -10.52
N SER A 81 1.02 17.36 -10.16
CA SER A 81 1.02 17.95 -8.83
C SER A 81 0.12 19.20 -8.84
N TYR A 82 -0.46 19.55 -7.69
CA TYR A 82 -1.32 20.74 -7.57
C TYR A 82 -0.75 21.74 -6.59
N LEU A 83 -0.37 22.93 -7.07
CA LEU A 83 0.14 24.03 -6.26
C LEU A 83 -1.03 24.88 -5.77
N LEU A 84 -1.16 25.02 -4.44
CA LEU A 84 -2.15 25.88 -3.81
C LEU A 84 -1.58 27.28 -3.62
N LEU A 85 -2.34 28.28 -4.07
CA LEU A 85 -1.96 29.68 -4.12
C LEU A 85 -2.97 30.56 -3.38
N ASP A 86 -2.49 31.54 -2.63
CA ASP A 86 -3.26 32.69 -2.15
C ASP A 86 -2.76 33.94 -2.88
N GLY A 87 -3.49 34.35 -3.91
CA GLY A 87 -2.96 35.26 -4.94
C GLY A 87 -1.72 34.67 -5.61
N GLU A 88 -0.59 35.38 -5.54
CA GLU A 88 0.69 34.91 -6.09
C GLU A 88 1.54 34.11 -5.07
N VAL A 89 1.08 33.96 -3.83
CA VAL A 89 1.85 33.32 -2.76
C VAL A 89 1.60 31.81 -2.77
N PRO A 90 2.63 30.97 -3.03
CA PRO A 90 2.49 29.52 -2.94
C PRO A 90 2.45 29.08 -1.47
N LEU A 91 1.37 28.42 -1.08
CA LEU A 91 1.18 27.91 0.29
C LEU A 91 1.75 26.49 0.45
N GLY A 92 1.49 25.65 -0.54
CA GLY A 92 1.87 24.25 -0.51
C GLY A 92 1.55 23.56 -1.84
N VAL A 93 2.17 22.41 -2.06
CA VAL A 93 1.97 21.60 -3.26
C VAL A 93 1.53 20.20 -2.86
N PHE A 94 0.39 19.78 -3.40
CA PHE A 94 -0.05 18.38 -3.40
C PHE A 94 0.77 17.62 -4.44
N THR A 95 1.79 16.90 -4.01
CA THR A 95 2.83 16.36 -4.88
C THR A 95 2.51 15.00 -5.49
N GLY A 96 1.36 14.41 -5.16
CA GLY A 96 0.98 13.11 -5.69
C GLY A 96 1.96 12.01 -5.28
N GLY A 97 2.33 11.17 -6.24
CA GLY A 97 3.44 10.22 -6.13
C GLY A 97 4.80 10.80 -6.57
N SER A 98 4.84 12.00 -7.15
CA SER A 98 6.08 12.57 -7.71
C SER A 98 7.12 12.83 -6.62
N LEU A 99 6.83 13.71 -5.65
CA LEU A 99 7.71 13.97 -4.50
C LEU A 99 7.07 13.42 -3.23
N ILE A 100 7.75 12.49 -2.59
CA ILE A 100 7.37 11.87 -1.31
C ILE A 100 8.42 12.26 -0.28
N VAL A 101 8.07 12.32 1.01
CA VAL A 101 9.01 12.70 2.06
C VAL A 101 10.24 11.77 2.04
N GLY A 102 11.39 12.32 1.67
CA GLY A 102 12.66 11.59 1.53
C GLY A 102 12.72 10.59 0.37
N ALA A 103 11.75 10.58 -0.56
CA ALA A 103 11.66 9.61 -1.64
C ALA A 103 10.88 10.14 -2.87
N ALA A 104 10.63 9.25 -3.84
CA ALA A 104 9.70 9.41 -4.94
C ALA A 104 8.94 8.09 -5.13
N ALA A 105 7.78 8.12 -5.78
CA ALA A 105 7.09 6.89 -6.12
C ALA A 105 7.83 6.11 -7.21
N ARG A 106 7.55 4.81 -7.23
CA ARG A 106 8.06 3.86 -8.24
C ARG A 106 7.59 4.22 -9.65
N THR A 107 8.36 3.83 -10.67
CA THR A 107 8.09 4.17 -12.07
C THR A 107 7.84 2.97 -12.98
N ASP A 108 7.73 1.77 -12.40
CA ASP A 108 7.65 0.48 -13.09
C ASP A 108 6.22 -0.12 -13.12
N LEU A 109 5.20 0.67 -12.75
CA LEU A 109 3.80 0.22 -12.76
C LEU A 109 3.09 0.35 -14.11
N VAL A 110 3.52 1.30 -14.95
CA VAL A 110 2.86 1.58 -16.24
C VAL A 110 3.14 0.46 -17.24
N SER A 111 4.40 0.19 -17.51
CA SER A 111 4.86 -0.94 -18.31
C SER A 111 6.38 -1.12 -18.20
N PRO A 112 6.91 -2.32 -18.54
CA PRO A 112 8.35 -2.57 -18.50
C PRO A 112 9.17 -1.61 -19.39
N ASP A 113 8.67 -1.27 -20.58
CA ASP A 113 9.36 -0.36 -21.51
C ASP A 113 9.33 1.11 -21.05
N GLN A 114 8.35 1.50 -20.25
CA GLN A 114 8.24 2.85 -19.70
C GLN A 114 9.03 3.04 -18.40
N THR A 115 9.49 1.97 -17.75
CA THR A 115 10.13 2.04 -16.42
C THR A 115 11.29 3.03 -16.35
N VAL A 116 12.25 2.93 -17.28
CA VAL A 116 13.43 3.81 -17.34
C VAL A 116 13.08 5.21 -17.87
N PRO A 117 12.32 5.36 -18.98
CA PRO A 117 11.85 6.67 -19.43
C PRO A 117 11.13 7.47 -18.33
N LEU A 118 10.25 6.83 -17.58
CA LEU A 118 9.52 7.44 -16.47
C LEU A 118 10.44 7.77 -15.29
N ALA A 119 11.44 6.95 -14.98
CA ALA A 119 12.44 7.30 -13.97
C ALA A 119 13.22 8.57 -14.34
N ARG A 120 13.57 8.76 -15.62
CA ARG A 120 14.19 10.02 -16.09
C ARG A 120 13.22 11.20 -16.03
N ALA A 121 11.95 10.98 -16.38
CA ALA A 121 10.93 12.01 -16.25
C ALA A 121 10.72 12.43 -14.79
N GLN A 122 10.74 11.46 -13.86
CA GLN A 122 10.63 11.68 -12.43
C GLN A 122 11.76 12.56 -11.90
N HIS A 123 12.99 12.39 -12.38
CA HIS A 123 14.11 13.31 -12.09
C HIS A 123 13.77 14.74 -12.49
N GLY A 124 13.35 14.94 -13.75
CA GLY A 124 12.95 16.27 -14.24
C GLY A 124 11.81 16.90 -13.43
N SER A 125 10.82 16.10 -13.02
CA SER A 125 9.70 16.52 -12.17
C SER A 125 10.15 16.95 -10.78
N LEU A 126 11.09 16.22 -10.17
CA LEU A 126 11.68 16.61 -8.89
C LEU A 126 12.49 17.91 -9.01
N GLN A 127 13.28 18.06 -10.08
CA GLN A 127 14.02 19.30 -10.36
C GLN A 127 13.11 20.50 -10.67
N ARG A 128 11.90 20.25 -11.19
CA ARG A 128 10.88 21.29 -11.37
C ARG A 128 10.31 21.72 -10.02
N LEU A 129 9.90 20.76 -9.18
CA LEU A 129 9.32 21.04 -7.85
C LEU A 129 10.33 21.73 -6.92
N SER A 130 11.62 21.40 -7.00
CA SER A 130 12.68 21.99 -6.16
C SER A 130 12.93 23.49 -6.41
N ARG A 131 12.37 24.06 -7.49
CA ARG A 131 12.44 25.49 -7.81
C ARG A 131 11.38 26.32 -7.08
N LEU A 132 10.40 25.69 -6.43
CA LEU A 132 9.46 26.38 -5.56
C LEU A 132 10.19 26.95 -4.33
N PRO A 133 9.65 28.00 -3.68
CA PRO A 133 10.23 28.54 -2.44
C PRO A 133 10.37 27.49 -1.35
N ASP A 134 11.41 27.61 -0.53
CA ASP A 134 11.80 26.59 0.46
C ASP A 134 10.72 26.37 1.55
N GLU A 135 9.93 27.40 1.83
CA GLU A 135 8.83 27.42 2.79
C GLU A 135 7.55 26.72 2.30
N VAL A 136 7.44 26.44 1.00
CA VAL A 136 6.25 25.80 0.42
C VAL A 136 6.09 24.40 1.01
N GLY A 137 4.90 24.13 1.55
CA GLY A 137 4.54 22.83 2.10
C GLY A 137 4.53 21.74 1.01
N VAL A 138 4.97 20.53 1.37
CA VAL A 138 4.93 19.35 0.51
C VAL A 138 3.91 18.38 1.09
N TRP A 139 2.88 18.05 0.30
CA TRP A 139 1.76 17.19 0.69
C TRP A 139 1.61 16.00 -0.27
N PRO A 140 2.34 14.89 -0.04
CA PRO A 140 2.28 13.71 -0.88
C PRO A 140 0.97 12.92 -0.71
N THR A 141 0.71 12.00 -1.65
CA THR A 141 -0.40 11.04 -1.55
C THR A 141 -0.09 9.86 -0.60
N HIS A 142 1.18 9.50 -0.46
CA HIS A 142 1.64 8.31 0.25
C HIS A 142 2.79 8.63 1.22
N GLY A 143 2.97 7.79 2.23
CA GLY A 143 4.08 7.83 3.18
C GLY A 143 4.56 6.42 3.52
N ALA A 144 5.28 6.26 4.64
CA ALA A 144 5.80 4.97 5.08
C ALA A 144 4.73 3.86 5.10
N GLY A 145 5.10 2.70 4.56
CA GLY A 145 4.24 1.53 4.45
C GLY A 145 3.37 1.44 3.19
N SER A 146 3.46 2.40 2.26
CA SER A 146 2.95 2.22 0.90
C SER A 146 3.82 1.25 0.10
N PHE A 147 3.27 0.57 -0.91
CA PHE A 147 4.04 -0.19 -1.91
C PHE A 147 4.25 0.58 -3.22
N CYS A 148 3.64 1.77 -3.34
CA CYS A 148 3.91 2.73 -4.41
C CYS A 148 5.21 3.51 -4.16
N SER A 149 5.76 3.44 -2.95
CA SER A 149 7.02 4.08 -2.55
C SER A 149 7.67 3.34 -1.38
N ALA A 150 8.94 3.61 -1.10
CA ALA A 150 9.64 3.09 0.09
C ALA A 150 10.32 4.23 0.87
N PRO A 151 9.56 5.18 1.44
CA PRO A 151 10.16 6.32 2.11
C PRO A 151 10.81 5.88 3.43
N PRO A 152 12.00 6.42 3.75
CA PRO A 152 12.71 6.09 4.99
C PRO A 152 12.10 6.78 6.22
N SER A 153 11.25 7.79 6.03
CA SER A 153 10.69 8.61 7.09
C SER A 153 9.22 8.27 7.37
N PRO A 154 8.79 8.24 8.66
CA PRO A 154 7.38 8.12 9.02
C PRO A 154 6.60 9.43 8.82
N GLU A 155 7.30 10.56 8.59
CA GLU A 155 6.69 11.86 8.36
C GLU A 155 5.81 11.84 7.10
N ARG A 156 4.64 12.49 7.20
CA ARG A 156 3.63 12.47 6.13
C ARG A 156 3.59 13.75 5.29
N ILE A 157 4.22 14.81 5.77
CA ILE A 157 4.32 16.11 5.09
C ILE A 157 5.74 16.65 5.29
N SER A 158 6.16 17.59 4.43
CA SER A 158 7.49 18.21 4.48
C SER A 158 7.44 19.64 3.96
N THR A 159 8.58 20.23 3.63
CA THR A 159 8.69 21.46 2.83
C THR A 159 9.69 21.28 1.70
N ILE A 160 9.60 22.11 0.67
CA ILE A 160 10.54 22.06 -0.46
C ILE A 160 12.00 22.23 0.01
N GLY A 161 12.24 23.15 0.94
CA GLY A 161 13.57 23.38 1.50
C GLY A 161 14.08 22.20 2.33
N ALA A 162 13.21 21.49 3.06
CA ALA A 162 13.60 20.28 3.77
C ALA A 162 13.99 19.17 2.79
N GLU A 163 13.13 18.89 1.79
CA GLU A 163 13.40 17.86 0.79
C GLU A 163 14.68 18.14 0.00
N LYS A 164 14.96 19.38 -0.39
CA LYS A 164 16.24 19.75 -1.03
C LYS A 164 17.47 19.41 -0.19
N ARG A 165 17.37 19.50 1.14
CA ARG A 165 18.48 19.20 2.05
C ARG A 165 18.62 17.72 2.34
N THR A 166 17.51 16.99 2.49
CA THR A 166 17.51 15.65 3.09
C THR A 166 17.14 14.54 2.13
N ASN A 167 16.44 14.82 1.02
CA ASN A 167 16.00 13.79 0.10
C ASN A 167 17.17 13.36 -0.81
N PRO A 168 17.67 12.13 -0.70
CA PRO A 168 18.85 11.68 -1.45
C PRO A 168 18.61 11.68 -2.96
N LEU A 169 17.36 11.54 -3.41
CA LEU A 169 17.00 11.56 -4.83
C LEU A 169 17.10 12.97 -5.43
N LEU A 170 16.83 14.02 -4.65
CA LEU A 170 16.98 15.42 -5.08
C LEU A 170 18.43 15.87 -5.18
N GLN A 171 19.35 15.16 -4.51
CA GLN A 171 20.78 15.44 -4.54
C GLN A 171 21.49 14.84 -5.77
N MET A 172 20.78 14.06 -6.58
CA MET A 172 21.33 13.41 -7.78
C MET A 172 21.14 14.32 -8.99
N ASP A 173 22.23 14.86 -9.53
CA ASP A 173 22.19 15.72 -10.72
C ASP A 173 22.02 14.91 -12.03
N ASP A 174 22.60 13.71 -12.08
CA ASP A 174 22.60 12.85 -13.26
C ASP A 174 21.32 12.01 -13.38
N PRO A 175 20.50 12.18 -14.44
CA PRO A 175 19.25 11.44 -14.61
C PRO A 175 19.44 9.92 -14.74
N GLU A 176 20.57 9.44 -15.25
CA GLU A 176 20.82 7.99 -15.39
C GLU A 176 21.13 7.34 -14.04
N THR A 177 21.99 7.97 -13.24
CA THR A 177 22.28 7.54 -11.87
C THR A 177 21.03 7.58 -11.00
N PHE A 178 20.22 8.63 -11.15
CA PHE A 178 18.91 8.73 -10.52
C PHE A 178 18.03 7.55 -10.90
N ALA A 179 17.84 7.31 -12.21
CA ALA A 179 16.93 6.29 -12.70
C ALA A 179 17.33 4.91 -12.22
N ARG A 180 18.62 4.57 -12.33
CA ARG A 180 19.16 3.32 -11.82
C ARG A 180 18.93 3.16 -10.32
N ARG A 181 19.23 4.17 -9.51
CA ARG A 181 19.09 4.09 -8.05
C ARG A 181 17.63 3.97 -7.62
N LEU A 182 16.73 4.70 -8.27
CA LEU A 182 15.29 4.61 -8.01
C LEU A 182 14.78 3.20 -8.29
N ILE A 183 15.14 2.62 -9.44
CA ILE A 183 14.69 1.28 -9.87
C ILE A 183 15.29 0.17 -9.02
N GLU A 184 16.60 0.24 -8.69
CA GLU A 184 17.28 -0.73 -7.81
C GLU A 184 16.64 -0.82 -6.42
N GLY A 185 16.02 0.26 -5.94
CA GLY A 185 15.35 0.30 -4.64
C GLY A 185 13.92 -0.25 -4.63
N LEU A 186 13.38 -0.68 -5.77
CA LEU A 186 12.00 -1.14 -5.87
C LEU A 186 11.86 -2.62 -5.48
N GLY A 187 10.97 -2.90 -4.55
CA GLY A 187 10.53 -4.25 -4.23
C GLY A 187 9.37 -4.71 -5.11
N THR A 188 8.85 -5.90 -4.81
CA THR A 188 7.68 -6.45 -5.50
C THR A 188 6.43 -5.60 -5.21
N TYR A 189 5.37 -5.81 -6.00
CA TYR A 189 4.08 -5.16 -5.82
C TYR A 189 2.93 -6.12 -6.10
N PRO A 190 1.73 -5.84 -5.59
CA PRO A 190 0.56 -6.69 -5.83
C PRO A 190 0.19 -6.74 -7.31
N ALA A 191 -0.18 -7.92 -7.80
CA ALA A 191 -0.63 -8.09 -9.18
C ALA A 191 -1.86 -7.23 -9.53
N TYR A 192 -2.76 -6.97 -8.57
CA TYR A 192 -3.95 -6.15 -8.80
C TYR A 192 -3.63 -4.70 -9.18
N PHE A 193 -2.40 -4.23 -8.91
CA PHE A 193 -1.99 -2.87 -9.30
C PHE A 193 -2.07 -2.63 -10.81
N SER A 194 -1.90 -3.68 -11.61
CA SER A 194 -1.95 -3.58 -13.08
C SER A 194 -3.34 -3.24 -13.63
N GLY A 195 -4.41 -3.60 -12.92
CA GLY A 195 -5.79 -3.42 -13.40
C GLY A 195 -6.45 -2.12 -12.94
N LEU A 196 -6.08 -1.62 -11.76
CA LEU A 196 -6.74 -0.46 -11.14
C LEU A 196 -6.65 0.85 -11.94
N PRO A 197 -5.52 1.20 -12.59
CA PRO A 197 -5.45 2.44 -13.38
C PRO A 197 -6.51 2.48 -14.48
N GLU A 198 -6.80 1.35 -15.11
CA GLU A 198 -7.79 1.27 -16.18
C GLU A 198 -9.23 1.33 -15.64
N ILE A 199 -9.50 0.74 -14.47
CA ILE A 199 -10.79 0.91 -13.79
C ILE A 199 -10.97 2.37 -13.38
N ASN A 200 -9.92 3.00 -12.85
CA ASN A 200 -9.90 4.42 -12.49
C ASN A 200 -10.03 5.35 -13.70
N ARG A 201 -9.61 4.92 -14.89
CA ARG A 201 -9.80 5.66 -16.14
C ARG A 201 -11.25 5.64 -16.60
N HIS A 202 -11.89 4.46 -16.56
CA HIS A 202 -13.31 4.31 -16.88
C HIS A 202 -14.22 4.99 -15.84
N GLY A 203 -13.80 5.00 -14.58
CA GLY A 203 -14.59 5.45 -13.45
C GLY A 203 -15.09 4.27 -12.64
N PRO A 204 -14.67 4.11 -11.36
CA PRO A 204 -15.17 3.05 -10.50
C PRO A 204 -16.69 3.10 -10.33
N GLY A 205 -17.30 1.94 -10.10
CA GLY A 205 -18.75 1.82 -9.88
C GLY A 205 -19.21 2.60 -8.65
N ILE A 206 -20.38 3.25 -8.76
CA ILE A 206 -20.98 3.99 -7.65
C ILE A 206 -21.59 3.03 -6.64
N ILE A 207 -21.18 3.16 -5.38
CA ILE A 207 -21.74 2.44 -4.25
C ILE A 207 -22.92 3.25 -3.72
N SER A 208 -24.13 2.76 -3.98
CA SER A 208 -25.38 3.44 -3.61
C SER A 208 -25.90 3.07 -2.23
N THR A 209 -25.42 1.97 -1.66
CA THR A 209 -25.80 1.49 -0.33
C THR A 209 -24.59 0.94 0.39
N ASP A 210 -24.53 1.11 1.71
CA ASP A 210 -23.49 0.48 2.53
C ASP A 210 -23.55 -1.05 2.35
N PRO A 211 -22.46 -1.70 1.92
CA PRO A 211 -22.46 -3.13 1.67
C PRO A 211 -22.61 -3.87 3.00
N PRO A 212 -23.66 -4.69 3.18
CA PRO A 212 -23.85 -5.43 4.40
C PRO A 212 -22.86 -6.60 4.47
N LEU A 213 -22.31 -6.86 5.66
CA LEU A 213 -21.53 -8.05 5.93
C LEU A 213 -22.39 -9.06 6.70
N HIS A 214 -22.68 -10.20 6.06
CA HIS A 214 -23.54 -11.24 6.62
C HIS A 214 -22.74 -12.37 7.26
N ARG A 215 -23.31 -13.02 8.27
CA ARG A 215 -22.70 -14.23 8.87
C ARG A 215 -22.84 -15.42 7.93
N VAL A 216 -21.80 -16.24 7.85
CA VAL A 216 -21.80 -17.48 7.04
C VAL A 216 -21.25 -18.66 7.83
N HIS A 217 -21.63 -19.87 7.43
CA HIS A 217 -21.07 -21.11 7.98
C HIS A 217 -19.82 -21.56 7.21
N LEU A 218 -18.83 -22.10 7.93
CA LEU A 218 -17.57 -22.55 7.35
C LEU A 218 -17.77 -23.56 6.20
N ASP A 219 -18.61 -24.58 6.40
CA ASP A 219 -18.86 -25.61 5.38
C ASP A 219 -19.45 -25.04 4.10
N ALA A 220 -20.34 -24.04 4.21
CA ALA A 220 -20.93 -23.35 3.07
C ALA A 220 -19.88 -22.52 2.31
N ALA A 221 -19.00 -21.82 3.04
CA ALA A 221 -17.91 -21.07 2.44
C ALA A 221 -16.93 -21.99 1.70
N ILE A 222 -16.53 -23.12 2.32
CA ILE A 222 -15.66 -24.12 1.68
C ILE A 222 -16.32 -24.70 0.44
N ALA A 223 -17.61 -25.08 0.52
CA ALA A 223 -18.36 -25.62 -0.62
C ALA A 223 -18.46 -24.63 -1.79
N ALA A 224 -18.52 -23.33 -1.51
CA ALA A 224 -18.48 -22.27 -2.52
C ALA A 224 -17.08 -22.00 -3.09
N GLY A 225 -16.05 -22.73 -2.65
CA GLY A 225 -14.66 -22.52 -3.06
C GLY A 225 -13.99 -21.29 -2.46
N ALA A 226 -14.58 -20.72 -1.40
CA ALA A 226 -14.13 -19.50 -0.79
C ALA A 226 -12.76 -19.66 -0.11
N VAL A 227 -11.94 -18.62 -0.18
CA VAL A 227 -10.75 -18.51 0.66
C VAL A 227 -11.17 -18.02 2.05
N VAL A 228 -10.77 -18.74 3.09
CA VAL A 228 -10.95 -18.29 4.47
C VAL A 228 -9.80 -17.37 4.83
N VAL A 229 -10.11 -16.09 5.03
CA VAL A 229 -9.15 -15.05 5.43
C VAL A 229 -9.37 -14.74 6.90
N ASP A 230 -8.37 -14.99 7.73
CA ASP A 230 -8.43 -14.69 9.15
C ASP A 230 -7.80 -13.33 9.41
N VAL A 231 -8.61 -12.37 9.85
CA VAL A 231 -8.20 -10.98 10.05
C VAL A 231 -7.91 -10.67 11.52
N ARG A 232 -7.96 -11.68 12.40
CA ARG A 232 -7.68 -11.55 13.83
C ARG A 232 -6.20 -11.22 14.09
N PRO A 233 -5.86 -10.69 15.28
CA PRO A 233 -4.48 -10.51 15.70
C PRO A 233 -3.65 -11.79 15.58
N VAL A 234 -2.34 -11.64 15.32
CA VAL A 234 -1.41 -12.76 15.07
C VAL A 234 -1.47 -13.82 16.17
N LEU A 235 -1.54 -13.40 17.44
CA LEU A 235 -1.57 -14.33 18.57
C LEU A 235 -2.88 -15.13 18.64
N ASP A 236 -4.00 -14.52 18.28
CA ASP A 236 -5.30 -15.20 18.29
C ASP A 236 -5.37 -16.23 17.16
N PHE A 237 -4.91 -15.85 15.96
CA PHE A 237 -4.73 -16.76 14.84
C PHE A 237 -3.84 -17.95 15.21
N ALA A 238 -2.66 -17.66 15.76
CA ALA A 238 -1.66 -18.67 16.07
C ALA A 238 -2.13 -19.67 17.14
N ARG A 239 -2.87 -19.20 18.15
CA ARG A 239 -3.46 -20.04 19.21
C ARG A 239 -4.51 -21.01 18.69
N ARG A 240 -5.34 -20.56 17.74
CA ARG A 240 -6.38 -21.39 17.11
C ARG A 240 -6.93 -20.67 15.87
N HIS A 241 -6.82 -21.27 14.69
CA HIS A 241 -7.45 -20.80 13.45
C HIS A 241 -8.14 -21.93 12.71
N VAL A 242 -8.94 -21.60 11.70
CA VAL A 242 -9.53 -22.56 10.76
C VAL A 242 -8.41 -23.24 9.98
N THR A 243 -8.37 -24.58 9.95
CA THR A 243 -7.34 -25.30 9.18
C THR A 243 -7.36 -24.87 7.69
N GLY A 244 -6.23 -24.37 7.19
CA GLY A 244 -6.08 -23.92 5.80
C GLY A 244 -6.49 -22.46 5.54
N SER A 245 -6.89 -21.70 6.57
CA SER A 245 -7.10 -20.26 6.43
C SER A 245 -5.79 -19.50 6.25
N ILE A 246 -5.89 -18.30 5.67
CA ILE A 246 -4.76 -17.37 5.49
C ILE A 246 -4.88 -16.26 6.53
N SER A 247 -3.82 -16.02 7.30
CA SER A 247 -3.76 -14.90 8.23
C SER A 247 -3.46 -13.60 7.47
N ILE A 248 -4.39 -12.65 7.46
CA ILE A 248 -4.16 -11.27 7.00
C ILE A 248 -4.73 -10.32 8.05
N PRO A 249 -3.97 -10.01 9.12
CA PRO A 249 -4.49 -9.22 10.24
C PRO A 249 -5.05 -7.86 9.80
N LEU A 250 -6.23 -7.49 10.32
CA LEU A 250 -6.89 -6.22 10.02
C LEU A 250 -6.04 -5.05 10.54
N ARG A 251 -5.50 -4.28 9.60
CA ARG A 251 -4.69 -3.09 9.82
C ARG A 251 -4.77 -2.21 8.56
N PRO A 252 -4.16 -1.01 8.51
CA PRO A 252 -4.25 -0.15 7.32
C PRO A 252 -3.77 -0.79 6.00
N GLN A 253 -2.95 -1.84 6.05
CA GLN A 253 -2.47 -2.60 4.88
C GLN A 253 -3.29 -3.87 4.57
N PHE A 254 -4.41 -4.12 5.26
CA PHE A 254 -5.21 -5.34 5.04
C PHE A 254 -5.67 -5.45 3.59
N GLY A 255 -6.27 -4.38 3.04
CA GLY A 255 -6.72 -4.37 1.64
C GLY A 255 -5.58 -4.73 0.67
N THR A 256 -4.39 -4.13 0.84
CA THR A 256 -3.25 -4.43 -0.03
C THR A 256 -2.81 -5.88 0.02
N TRP A 257 -2.70 -6.47 1.22
CA TRP A 257 -2.33 -7.88 1.36
C TRP A 257 -3.43 -8.83 0.89
N LEU A 258 -4.70 -8.47 1.08
CA LEU A 258 -5.84 -9.20 0.52
C LEU A 258 -5.72 -9.28 -1.00
N GLY A 259 -5.58 -8.14 -1.69
CA GLY A 259 -5.48 -8.11 -3.15
C GLY A 259 -4.20 -8.75 -3.69
N TRP A 260 -3.15 -8.87 -2.88
CA TRP A 260 -1.91 -9.55 -3.26
C TRP A 260 -2.04 -11.07 -3.17
N ILE A 261 -2.63 -11.56 -2.08
CA ILE A 261 -2.61 -12.98 -1.73
C ILE A 261 -3.85 -13.72 -2.23
N VAL A 262 -5.01 -13.06 -2.23
CA VAL A 262 -6.28 -13.65 -2.64
C VAL A 262 -6.59 -13.22 -4.07
N PRO A 263 -6.77 -14.15 -5.02
CA PRO A 263 -7.15 -13.80 -6.39
C PRO A 263 -8.52 -13.11 -6.41
N ALA A 264 -8.65 -11.98 -7.12
CA ALA A 264 -9.89 -11.20 -7.21
C ALA A 264 -11.10 -12.00 -7.73
N SER A 265 -10.87 -13.04 -8.54
CA SER A 265 -11.93 -13.91 -9.07
C SER A 265 -12.45 -14.95 -8.07
N ARG A 266 -11.79 -15.13 -6.92
CA ARG A 266 -12.20 -16.12 -5.92
C ARG A 266 -13.07 -15.47 -4.85
N PRO A 267 -14.18 -16.09 -4.46
CA PRO A 267 -14.89 -15.66 -3.26
C PRO A 267 -14.01 -15.81 -2.03
N PHE A 268 -14.23 -14.97 -1.03
CA PHE A 268 -13.59 -15.09 0.26
C PHE A 268 -14.55 -14.80 1.41
N VAL A 269 -14.25 -15.37 2.56
CA VAL A 269 -14.95 -15.15 3.83
C VAL A 269 -13.92 -14.68 4.86
N VAL A 270 -14.32 -13.80 5.77
CA VAL A 270 -13.45 -13.34 6.85
C VAL A 270 -13.76 -14.03 8.18
N VAL A 271 -12.72 -14.32 8.96
CA VAL A 271 -12.83 -14.63 10.39
C VAL A 271 -12.30 -13.43 11.15
N ARG A 272 -13.10 -12.85 12.06
CA ARG A 272 -12.69 -11.72 12.89
C ARG A 272 -13.05 -11.92 14.36
N ASN A 273 -12.43 -11.15 15.24
CA ASN A 273 -12.88 -11.05 16.62
C ASN A 273 -14.12 -10.13 16.72
N PRO A 274 -14.97 -10.29 17.75
CA PRO A 274 -16.18 -9.47 17.94
C PRO A 274 -15.94 -7.96 17.95
N GLU A 275 -14.80 -7.51 18.49
CA GLU A 275 -14.42 -6.10 18.65
C GLU A 275 -13.87 -5.45 17.39
N GLN A 276 -13.49 -6.23 16.37
CA GLN A 276 -13.01 -5.69 15.10
C GLN A 276 -14.18 -5.15 14.28
N ASP A 277 -14.04 -3.92 13.77
CA ASP A 277 -15.07 -3.26 12.98
C ASP A 277 -15.24 -3.95 11.61
N PRO A 278 -16.41 -4.54 11.32
CA PRO A 278 -16.67 -5.15 10.01
C PRO A 278 -16.65 -4.13 8.86
N ALA A 279 -16.95 -2.85 9.12
CA ALA A 279 -16.93 -1.83 8.08
C ALA A 279 -15.52 -1.61 7.52
N GLU A 280 -14.49 -1.67 8.37
CA GLU A 280 -13.09 -1.54 7.93
C GLU A 280 -12.68 -2.67 6.96
N ILE A 281 -13.13 -3.90 7.21
CA ILE A 281 -12.87 -5.04 6.33
C ILE A 281 -13.53 -4.82 4.97
N VAL A 282 -14.81 -4.46 4.97
CA VAL A 282 -15.60 -4.23 3.76
C VAL A 282 -14.99 -3.10 2.94
N TRP A 283 -14.77 -1.94 3.54
CA TRP A 283 -14.28 -0.76 2.84
C TRP A 283 -12.84 -0.92 2.33
N GLN A 284 -11.95 -1.58 3.07
CA GLN A 284 -10.61 -1.85 2.57
C GLN A 284 -10.61 -2.85 1.41
N SER A 285 -11.54 -3.81 1.38
CA SER A 285 -11.70 -4.75 0.26
C SER A 285 -12.24 -4.05 -0.98
N LEU A 286 -13.28 -3.23 -0.83
CA LEU A 286 -13.85 -2.44 -1.92
C LEU A 286 -12.87 -1.41 -2.47
N LYS A 287 -12.07 -0.77 -1.60
CA LYS A 287 -11.08 0.23 -2.00
C LYS A 287 -10.09 -0.31 -3.04
N ILE A 288 -9.82 -1.61 -3.06
CA ILE A 288 -8.93 -2.24 -4.03
C ILE A 288 -9.67 -3.02 -5.14
N GLY A 289 -10.99 -2.84 -5.27
CA GLY A 289 -11.83 -3.56 -6.23
C GLY A 289 -12.03 -5.05 -5.92
N HIS A 290 -11.82 -5.47 -4.68
CA HIS A 290 -11.93 -6.86 -4.25
C HIS A 290 -13.33 -7.14 -3.66
N GLU A 291 -14.31 -7.29 -4.55
CA GLU A 291 -15.74 -7.24 -4.22
C GLU A 291 -16.36 -8.60 -3.84
N ASN A 292 -15.65 -9.71 -4.05
CA ASN A 292 -16.17 -11.07 -3.84
C ASN A 292 -16.19 -11.53 -2.36
N LEU A 293 -16.53 -10.62 -1.44
CA LEU A 293 -16.68 -10.89 -0.01
C LEU A 293 -18.03 -11.56 0.27
N MET A 294 -18.00 -12.85 0.61
CA MET A 294 -19.21 -13.63 0.87
C MET A 294 -19.85 -13.34 2.22
N GLY A 295 -19.06 -12.97 3.23
CA GLY A 295 -19.54 -12.85 4.60
C GLY A 295 -18.45 -12.97 5.65
N GLU A 296 -18.87 -13.16 6.89
CA GLU A 296 -18.01 -13.27 8.06
C GLU A 296 -18.34 -14.45 8.98
N MET A 297 -17.34 -14.83 9.79
CA MET A 297 -17.45 -15.61 11.02
C MET A 297 -16.83 -14.79 12.15
N VAL A 298 -17.46 -14.79 13.34
CA VAL A 298 -17.05 -13.94 14.46
C VAL A 298 -16.48 -14.82 15.56
N ASP A 299 -15.28 -15.35 15.32
CA ASP A 299 -14.56 -16.32 16.16
C ASP A 299 -15.39 -17.56 16.59
N ASP A 300 -16.41 -17.92 15.81
CA ASP A 300 -17.42 -18.92 16.18
C ASP A 300 -17.60 -20.03 15.14
N TRP A 301 -16.57 -20.33 14.36
CA TRP A 301 -16.63 -21.43 13.39
C TRP A 301 -16.69 -22.79 14.09
N HIS A 302 -17.35 -23.73 13.42
CA HIS A 302 -17.34 -25.16 13.75
C HIS A 302 -16.60 -25.90 12.64
N GLY A 303 -15.57 -26.69 12.99
CA GLY A 303 -14.76 -27.42 12.03
C GLY A 303 -13.33 -27.65 12.52
N ALA A 304 -12.46 -28.11 11.61
CA ALA A 304 -11.06 -28.36 11.90
C ALA A 304 -10.31 -27.06 12.25
N SER A 305 -9.50 -27.14 13.31
CA SER A 305 -8.64 -26.05 13.74
C SER A 305 -7.17 -26.45 13.78
N SER A 306 -6.30 -25.47 13.62
CA SER A 306 -4.85 -25.63 13.70
C SER A 306 -4.23 -24.54 14.55
N THR A 307 -2.98 -24.77 14.95
CA THR A 307 -2.14 -23.82 15.69
C THR A 307 -0.82 -23.60 14.93
N ILE A 308 -0.16 -22.49 15.22
CA ILE A 308 1.21 -22.19 14.78
C ILE A 308 1.96 -21.67 16.01
N ASP A 309 3.19 -22.12 16.21
CA ASP A 309 3.99 -21.63 17.33
C ASP A 309 4.42 -20.18 17.09
N VAL A 310 4.35 -19.36 18.14
CA VAL A 310 4.92 -18.01 18.15
C VAL A 310 6.06 -18.01 19.14
N ILE A 311 7.25 -17.64 18.65
CA ILE A 311 8.46 -17.63 19.46
C ILE A 311 8.97 -16.20 19.63
N GLY A 312 9.60 -15.93 20.77
CA GLY A 312 10.29 -14.68 21.06
C GLY A 312 11.67 -14.61 20.40
N PRO A 313 12.27 -13.41 20.30
CA PRO A 313 13.58 -13.26 19.66
C PRO A 313 14.74 -14.01 20.35
N ASP A 314 14.66 -14.21 21.66
CA ASP A 314 15.60 -15.02 22.44
C ASP A 314 15.48 -16.53 22.17
N GLN A 315 14.38 -16.98 21.55
CA GLN A 315 14.10 -18.38 21.27
C GLN A 315 14.49 -18.81 19.85
N VAL A 316 14.97 -17.89 19.00
CA VAL A 316 15.38 -18.19 17.62
C VAL A 316 16.52 -19.20 17.58
N GLY A 317 17.52 -19.06 18.46
CA GLY A 317 18.66 -19.98 18.56
C GLY A 317 19.38 -20.20 17.21
N HIS A 318 19.51 -21.46 16.80
CA HIS A 318 20.10 -21.88 15.53
C HIS A 318 19.06 -22.24 14.46
N SER A 319 17.81 -21.79 14.63
CA SER A 319 16.73 -22.11 13.68
C SER A 319 16.98 -21.46 12.32
N GLN A 320 16.55 -22.12 11.25
CA GLN A 320 16.55 -21.52 9.92
C GLN A 320 15.51 -20.39 9.88
N VAL A 321 15.97 -19.17 9.63
CA VAL A 321 15.10 -18.00 9.52
C VAL A 321 14.76 -17.73 8.05
N LEU A 322 13.48 -17.49 7.78
CA LEU A 322 12.97 -16.97 6.52
C LEU A 322 12.47 -15.53 6.73
N ASP A 323 13.21 -14.56 6.22
CA ASP A 323 12.81 -13.16 6.22
C ASP A 323 11.92 -12.86 5.00
N VAL A 324 10.68 -12.42 5.28
CA VAL A 324 9.68 -12.11 4.24
C VAL A 324 9.43 -10.62 4.03
N ARG A 325 10.30 -9.75 4.55
CA ARG A 325 10.26 -8.29 4.31
C ARG A 325 10.62 -7.94 2.87
N GLN A 326 10.41 -6.69 2.48
CA GLN A 326 10.86 -6.17 1.18
C GLN A 326 12.39 -6.15 1.11
N SER A 327 12.94 -6.21 -0.10
CA SER A 327 14.39 -6.25 -0.33
C SER A 327 15.11 -5.10 0.36
N ALA A 328 14.60 -3.86 0.25
CA ALA A 328 15.22 -2.71 0.92
C ALA A 328 15.31 -2.87 2.45
N GLU A 329 14.26 -3.42 3.08
CA GLU A 329 14.26 -3.68 4.54
C GLU A 329 15.27 -4.77 4.92
N TYR A 330 15.42 -5.80 4.09
CA TYR A 330 16.38 -6.88 4.31
C TYR A 330 17.82 -6.36 4.21
N HIS A 331 18.14 -5.58 3.17
CA HIS A 331 19.49 -5.04 2.95
C HIS A 331 19.91 -4.04 4.05
N ASP A 332 18.96 -3.26 4.60
CA ASP A 332 19.26 -2.32 5.70
C ASP A 332 19.57 -3.03 7.03
N GLY A 333 19.18 -4.29 7.19
CA GLY A 333 19.56 -5.09 8.36
C GLY A 333 18.70 -6.32 8.54
N HIS A 334 19.31 -7.50 8.64
CA HIS A 334 18.64 -8.78 8.82
C HIS A 334 19.39 -9.70 9.82
N LEU A 335 18.73 -10.78 10.23
CA LEU A 335 19.35 -11.79 11.13
C LEU A 335 20.45 -12.54 10.40
N PRO A 336 21.59 -12.84 11.07
CA PRO A 336 22.66 -13.60 10.45
C PRO A 336 22.21 -14.93 9.85
N GLY A 337 22.55 -15.18 8.59
CA GLY A 337 22.20 -16.41 7.88
C GLY A 337 20.70 -16.60 7.54
N ALA A 338 19.89 -15.55 7.68
CA ALA A 338 18.50 -15.59 7.24
C ALA A 338 18.40 -15.78 5.71
N ARG A 339 17.42 -16.58 5.26
CA ARG A 339 17.05 -16.67 3.85
C ARG A 339 16.02 -15.57 3.54
N HIS A 340 16.17 -14.88 2.42
CA HIS A 340 15.23 -13.83 2.01
C HIS A 340 14.31 -14.29 0.89
N VAL A 341 13.00 -14.15 1.11
CA VAL A 341 11.96 -14.30 0.08
C VAL A 341 10.84 -13.31 0.41
N GLU A 342 10.68 -12.26 -0.37
CA GLU A 342 9.57 -11.31 -0.15
C GLU A 342 8.21 -12.04 -0.11
N LEU A 343 7.34 -11.68 0.85
CA LEU A 343 6.03 -12.34 1.03
C LEU A 343 5.22 -12.43 -0.27
N GLY A 344 5.26 -11.39 -1.11
CA GLY A 344 4.55 -11.36 -2.39
C GLY A 344 5.04 -12.39 -3.43
N ARG A 345 6.22 -12.98 -3.23
CA ARG A 345 6.84 -14.01 -4.09
C ARG A 345 6.83 -15.39 -3.45
N LEU A 346 6.48 -15.48 -2.18
CA LEU A 346 6.48 -16.72 -1.41
C LEU A 346 5.65 -17.85 -2.07
N PRO A 347 4.47 -17.61 -2.66
CA PRO A 347 3.71 -18.67 -3.34
C PRO A 347 4.47 -19.35 -4.48
N ASP A 348 5.40 -18.65 -5.12
CA ASP A 348 6.18 -19.13 -6.27
C ASP A 348 7.60 -19.58 -5.89
N ALA A 349 7.98 -19.48 -4.61
CA ALA A 349 9.37 -19.63 -4.18
C ALA A 349 9.86 -21.08 -4.12
N GLY A 350 8.95 -22.07 -4.07
CA GLY A 350 9.30 -23.49 -4.08
C GLY A 350 10.22 -23.90 -2.92
N LEU A 351 9.86 -23.53 -1.68
CA LEU A 351 10.64 -23.88 -0.50
C LEU A 351 10.49 -25.36 -0.12
N ASP A 352 11.57 -25.94 0.42
CA ASP A 352 11.59 -27.28 0.99
C ASP A 352 10.85 -27.34 2.35
N ASP A 353 10.22 -28.47 2.66
CA ASP A 353 9.54 -28.72 3.96
C ASP A 353 10.56 -29.00 5.08
N GLU A 354 11.33 -27.98 5.45
CA GLU A 354 12.24 -27.98 6.58
C GLU A 354 11.69 -27.15 7.75
N PRO A 355 12.16 -27.36 9.00
CA PRO A 355 11.79 -26.50 10.12
C PRO A 355 12.25 -25.06 9.92
N LEU A 356 11.32 -24.11 9.96
CA LEU A 356 11.59 -22.70 9.68
C LEU A 356 10.87 -21.74 10.63
N VAL A 357 11.60 -20.69 11.01
CA VAL A 357 11.09 -19.53 11.73
C VAL A 357 10.89 -18.42 10.71
N VAL A 358 9.64 -18.02 10.52
CA VAL A 358 9.29 -16.95 9.59
C VAL A 358 9.33 -15.61 10.31
N MET A 359 9.97 -14.63 9.70
CA MET A 359 10.25 -13.32 10.27
C MET A 359 9.75 -12.21 9.35
N CYS A 360 9.30 -11.11 9.95
CA CYS A 360 9.21 -9.83 9.26
C CYS A 360 9.57 -8.69 10.21
N GLY A 361 9.06 -7.47 9.98
CA GLY A 361 9.31 -6.33 10.89
C GLY A 361 8.56 -6.44 12.23
N HIS A 362 7.33 -6.94 12.25
CA HIS A 362 6.47 -6.93 13.46
C HIS A 362 5.58 -8.18 13.62
N GLY A 363 5.78 -9.21 12.81
CA GLY A 363 5.06 -10.50 12.90
C GLY A 363 3.85 -10.67 11.97
N GLU A 364 3.23 -9.62 11.41
CA GLU A 364 1.98 -9.78 10.64
C GLU A 364 2.22 -10.39 9.25
N ARG A 365 3.27 -9.92 8.55
CA ARG A 365 3.71 -10.55 7.29
C ARG A 365 4.23 -11.97 7.53
N ALA A 366 4.88 -12.21 8.67
CA ALA A 366 5.34 -13.54 9.05
C ALA A 366 4.17 -14.50 9.31
N ALA A 367 3.09 -14.04 9.96
CA ALA A 367 1.86 -14.81 10.13
C ALA A 367 1.19 -15.14 8.80
N THR A 368 1.17 -14.18 7.87
CA THR A 368 0.67 -14.41 6.50
C THR A 368 1.49 -15.49 5.81
N ALA A 369 2.81 -15.35 5.77
CA ALA A 369 3.74 -16.33 5.20
C ALA A 369 3.60 -17.71 5.85
N ALA A 370 3.56 -17.78 7.18
CA ALA A 370 3.40 -19.03 7.91
C ALA A 370 2.08 -19.72 7.53
N SER A 371 0.97 -18.99 7.45
CA SER A 371 -0.32 -19.57 7.02
C SER A 371 -0.30 -20.10 5.58
N LEU A 372 0.42 -19.43 4.67
CA LEU A 372 0.62 -19.88 3.29
C LEU A 372 1.46 -21.16 3.23
N LEU A 373 2.56 -21.21 3.99
CA LEU A 373 3.46 -22.37 4.05
C LEU A 373 2.75 -23.60 4.66
N ARG A 374 1.98 -23.40 5.73
CA ARG A 374 1.12 -24.44 6.32
C ARG A 374 0.13 -24.99 5.30
N ARG A 375 -0.46 -24.11 4.50
CA ARG A 375 -1.42 -24.48 3.45
C ARG A 375 -0.78 -25.26 2.29
N THR A 376 0.50 -25.03 1.99
CA THR A 376 1.26 -25.78 0.97
C THR A 376 1.94 -27.04 1.51
N GLY A 377 1.77 -27.35 2.80
CA GLY A 377 2.19 -28.62 3.40
C GLY A 377 3.33 -28.52 4.41
N HIS A 378 3.91 -27.34 4.63
CA HIS A 378 5.03 -27.18 5.56
C HIS A 378 4.59 -27.47 7.00
N ARG A 379 5.23 -28.45 7.65
CA ARG A 379 4.75 -28.96 8.94
C ARG A 379 5.33 -28.25 10.15
N HIS A 380 6.54 -27.72 10.01
CA HIS A 380 7.34 -27.19 11.12
C HIS A 380 7.62 -25.71 10.89
N VAL A 381 6.57 -24.89 11.06
CA VAL A 381 6.65 -23.44 10.86
C VAL A 381 6.34 -22.74 12.17
N ALA A 382 7.21 -21.83 12.58
CA ALA A 382 6.98 -20.91 13.69
C ALA A 382 7.00 -19.45 13.21
N ILE A 383 6.28 -18.58 13.91
CA ILE A 383 6.26 -17.14 13.67
C ILE A 383 7.19 -16.49 14.69
N LEU A 384 8.12 -15.66 14.23
CA LEU A 384 8.87 -14.78 15.12
C LEU A 384 8.01 -13.60 15.55
N SER A 385 7.86 -13.39 16.85
CA SER A 385 7.27 -12.18 17.43
C SER A 385 8.31 -11.06 17.46
N GLY A 386 8.07 -9.98 16.72
CA GLY A 386 8.99 -8.85 16.57
C GLY A 386 9.81 -8.92 15.27
N GLY A 387 10.76 -8.00 15.15
CA GLY A 387 11.63 -7.89 13.95
C GLY A 387 13.13 -7.98 14.25
N PRO A 388 13.98 -7.68 13.25
CA PRO A 388 15.42 -7.70 13.40
C PRO A 388 15.93 -6.81 14.53
N ASP A 389 15.39 -5.61 14.67
CA ASP A 389 15.78 -4.68 15.74
C ASP A 389 15.42 -5.22 17.13
N ASP A 390 14.27 -5.87 17.28
CA ASP A 390 13.89 -6.53 18.53
C ASP A 390 14.85 -7.68 18.86
N TRP A 391 15.19 -8.49 17.86
CA TRP A 391 16.14 -9.58 18.01
C TRP A 391 17.52 -9.10 18.41
N SER A 392 18.06 -8.11 17.70
CA SER A 392 19.37 -7.51 18.00
C SER A 392 19.40 -6.93 19.42
N ARG A 393 18.35 -6.20 19.80
CA ARG A 393 18.21 -5.62 21.15
C ARG A 393 18.15 -6.68 22.26
N ILE A 394 17.38 -7.76 22.07
CA ILE A 394 17.17 -8.79 23.10
C ILE A 394 18.39 -9.72 23.22
N THR A 395 19.00 -10.09 22.10
CA THR A 395 20.13 -11.03 22.06
C THR A 395 21.49 -10.35 22.20
N SER A 396 21.55 -9.02 22.03
CA SER A 396 22.80 -8.24 21.93
C SER A 396 23.72 -8.68 20.79
N LEU A 397 23.19 -9.38 19.78
CA LEU A 397 23.91 -9.80 18.59
C LEU A 397 23.70 -8.81 17.43
N PRO A 398 24.71 -8.58 16.58
CA PRO A 398 24.60 -7.66 15.46
C PRO A 398 23.75 -8.22 14.31
N LEU A 399 23.11 -7.31 13.58
CA LEU A 399 22.46 -7.61 12.30
C LEU A 399 23.50 -7.68 11.16
N GLU A 400 23.23 -8.52 10.16
CA GLU A 400 23.92 -8.51 8.87
C GLU A 400 23.32 -7.43 7.97
N ARG A 401 24.15 -6.82 7.11
CA ARG A 401 23.76 -5.77 6.17
C ARG A 401 24.45 -6.02 4.83
N ASP A 402 23.67 -5.96 3.76
CA ASP A 402 24.20 -6.08 2.40
C ASP A 402 24.57 -4.67 1.92
N ARG A 403 25.87 -4.42 1.73
CA ARG A 403 26.38 -3.12 1.26
C ARG A 403 26.38 -3.02 -0.25
#